data_AF-A0A562E1I9-F1
#
_entry.id   AF-A0A562E1I9-F1
#
_cell.length_a   1.000
_cell.length_b   1.000
_cell.length_c   1.000
_cell.angle_alpha   90.00
_cell.angle_beta   90.00
_cell.angle_gamma   90.00
#
_symmetry.space_group_name_H-M   'P 1'
#
loop_
_entity.id
_entity.type
_entity.pdbx_description
1 polymer ?
#
loop_
_entity_poly.entity_id
_entity_poly.type
_entity_poly.pdbx_seq_one_letter_code
_entity_poly.pdbx_strand_id
1 'polypeptide(L)' 'MSSTDGSTDPYDPAQDPDADPDNLLSKAPQQPDQAEGEDDPTETGDTGQS' A
#
# COMPACT_ATOMS: atom_id res chain seq x y z
N MET A 1 13.09 -7.46 -22.38
CA MET A 1 12.69 -6.12 -21.89
C MET A 1 11.18 -6.09 -21.97
N SER A 2 10.51 -6.08 -20.83
CA SER A 2 9.04 -6.15 -20.73
C SER A 2 8.50 -4.73 -20.91
N SER A 3 7.66 -4.56 -21.94
CA SER A 3 7.10 -3.28 -22.35
C SER A 3 6.22 -2.70 -21.24
N THR A 4 6.43 -1.42 -20.94
CA THR A 4 5.51 -0.60 -20.13
C THR A 4 4.21 -0.40 -20.92
N ASP A 5 3.28 -1.36 -20.86
CA ASP A 5 1.89 -1.15 -21.29
C ASP A 5 1.15 -0.35 -20.21
N GLY A 6 1.59 0.90 -20.01
CA GLY A 6 0.81 1.90 -19.31
C GLY A 6 -0.11 2.54 -20.35
N SER A 7 -1.38 2.14 -20.35
CA SER A 7 -2.37 2.68 -21.28
C SER A 7 -2.36 4.22 -21.25
N THR A 8 -2.34 4.85 -22.43
CA THR A 8 -2.47 6.30 -22.59
C THR A 8 -3.92 6.77 -22.56
N ASP A 9 -4.87 5.83 -22.49
CA ASP A 9 -6.29 6.15 -22.47
C ASP A 9 -6.67 6.81 -21.14
N PRO A 10 -7.62 7.77 -21.16
CA PRO A 10 -8.13 8.34 -19.93
C PRO A 10 -8.74 7.25 -19.05
N TYR A 11 -8.49 7.35 -17.75
CA TYR A 11 -9.06 6.45 -16.77
C TYR A 11 -10.60 6.45 -16.85
N ASP A 12 -11.19 5.26 -16.97
CA ASP A 12 -12.63 5.05 -16.94
C ASP A 12 -13.03 4.32 -15.64
N PRO A 13 -13.60 5.02 -14.64
CA PRO A 13 -14.04 4.40 -13.40
C PRO A 13 -15.15 3.35 -13.60
N ALA A 14 -15.88 3.39 -14.71
CA ALA A 14 -16.91 2.38 -15.00
C ALA A 14 -16.30 1.02 -15.38
N GLN A 15 -15.03 0.98 -15.77
CA GLN A 15 -14.28 -0.26 -16.06
C GLN A 15 -13.41 -0.70 -14.89
N ASP A 16 -13.31 0.11 -13.83
CA ASP A 16 -12.53 -0.20 -12.65
C ASP A 16 -13.45 -0.76 -11.54
N PRO A 17 -13.40 -2.08 -11.26
CA PRO A 17 -14.22 -2.68 -10.21
C PRO A 17 -13.91 -2.13 -8.81
N ASP A 18 -12.75 -1.48 -8.64
CA ASP A 18 -12.31 -0.87 -7.37
C ASP A 18 -12.71 0.61 -7.27
N ALA A 19 -13.25 1.21 -8.34
CA ALA A 19 -13.77 2.58 -8.31
C ALA A 19 -15.10 2.71 -7.55
N ASP A 20 -15.84 1.61 -7.38
CA ASP A 20 -17.08 1.56 -6.61
C ASP A 20 -16.75 1.31 -5.13
N PRO A 21 -17.02 2.29 -4.24
CA PRO A 21 -16.73 2.14 -2.82
C PRO A 21 -17.49 0.97 -2.16
N ASP A 22 -18.67 0.60 -2.67
CA ASP A 22 -19.45 -0.52 -2.12
C ASP A 22 -18.79 -1.88 -2.44
N ASN A 23 -17.99 -1.96 -3.52
CA ASN A 23 -17.21 -3.15 -3.86
C ASN A 23 -15.97 -3.34 -2.96
N LEU A 24 -15.45 -2.26 -2.38
CA LEU A 24 -14.26 -2.31 -1.51
C LEU A 24 -14.56 -2.96 -0.17
N LEU A 25 -15.72 -2.65 0.43
CA LEU A 25 -16.09 -3.13 1.76
C LEU A 25 -16.56 -4.60 1.77
N SER A 26 -17.19 -5.06 0.69
CA SER A 26 -17.79 -6.40 0.63
C SER A 26 -16.78 -7.51 0.34
N LYS A 27 -15.61 -7.18 -0.22
CA LYS A 27 -14.57 -8.14 -0.63
C LYS A 27 -13.25 -8.00 0.13
N ALA A 28 -13.07 -6.97 0.96
CA ALA A 28 -11.83 -6.79 1.70
C ALA A 28 -11.59 -7.98 2.65
N PRO A 29 -10.53 -8.78 2.42
CA PRO A 29 -10.11 -9.77 3.40
C PRO A 29 -9.69 -9.02 4.66
N GLN A 30 -9.96 -9.61 5.83
CA GLN A 30 -9.47 -9.08 7.08
C GLN A 30 -7.94 -8.99 6.99
N GLN A 31 -7.43 -7.75 6.95
CA GLN A 31 -6.00 -7.53 6.81
C GLN A 31 -5.32 -8.17 8.03
N PRO A 32 -4.23 -8.93 7.83
CA PRO A 32 -3.45 -9.42 8.95
C PRO A 32 -2.96 -8.22 9.75
N ASP A 33 -2.92 -8.39 11.07
CA ASP A 33 -2.25 -7.43 11.93
C ASP A 33 -0.80 -7.29 11.42
N GLN A 34 -0.37 -6.05 11.13
CA GLN A 34 1.00 -5.82 10.70
C GLN A 34 1.90 -6.22 11.86
N ALA A 35 2.89 -7.08 11.59
CA ALA A 35 3.72 -7.69 12.63
C ALA A 35 4.29 -6.64 13.59
N GLU A 36 4.23 -6.95 14.89
CA GLU A 36 4.81 -6.18 15.99
C GLU A 36 6.29 -5.89 15.69
N GLY A 37 6.61 -4.63 15.37
CA GLY A 37 7.94 -4.27 14.87
C GLY A 37 8.22 -2.78 14.68
N GLU A 38 7.23 -1.90 14.79
CA GLU A 38 7.47 -0.45 14.93
C GLU A 38 7.30 -0.04 16.38
N ASP A 39 8.24 -0.48 17.23
CA ASP A 39 8.55 0.15 18.52
C ASP A 39 9.97 -0.27 18.91
N ASP A 40 10.95 0.05 18.05
CA ASP A 40 12.35 0.00 18.46
C ASP A 40 12.82 1.43 18.82
N PRO A 41 12.78 1.82 20.10
CA PRO A 41 13.27 3.13 20.54
C PRO A 41 14.80 3.28 20.39
N THR A 42 15.51 2.31 19.81
CA THR A 42 16.98 2.37 19.64
C THR A 42 17.44 3.05 18.35
N GLU A 43 16.55 3.45 17.42
CA GLU A 43 16.90 4.26 16.24
C GLU A 43 16.94 5.77 16.55
N THR A 44 17.59 6.17 17.64
CA THR A 44 18.14 7.53 17.74
C THR A 44 19.61 7.39 18.09
N GLY A 45 20.45 7.70 17.10
CA GLY A 45 21.89 7.49 17.10
C GLY A 45 22.57 7.85 18.42
N ASP A 46 23.18 6.85 19.03
CA ASP A 46 24.35 7.02 19.89
C ASP A 46 25.51 7.56 19.04
N THR A 47 25.53 8.88 18.81
CA THR A 47 26.80 9.58 18.57
C THR A 47 27.33 10.07 19.91
N GLY A 48 27.66 9.13 20.78
CA GLY A 48 28.26 9.34 22.09
C GLY A 48 29.61 8.62 22.19
N GLN A 49 30.57 8.91 21.31
CA GLN A 49 31.96 8.53 21.55
C GLN A 49 32.66 9.64 22.34
N SER A 50 33.11 9.26 23.53
CA SER A 50 33.87 10.04 24.50
C SER A 50 35.30 10.34 24.06
#